data_AF-X1UT77-F1
#
_entry.id   AF-X1UT77-F1
#
_cell.length_a   1.000
_cell.length_b   1.000
_cell.length_c   1.000
_cell.angle_alpha   90.00
_cell.angle_beta   90.00
_cell.angle_gamma   90.00
#
_symmetry.space_group_name_H-M   'P 1'
#
loop_
_entity.id
_entity.type
_entity.pdbx_description
1 polymer ?
#
loop_
_entity_poly.entity_id
_entity_poly.type
_entity_poly.pdbx_seq_one_letter_code
_entity_poly.pdbx_strand_id
1 'polypeptide(L)'
;MGSTDVAIALALGKTWLRVPETIKVVVNGRFAKGVYAKDLILYLIGQIGADGATYKALEFSGETVAMMTMSERLTIANMAVEAGAKVGLFPSDSVTQSYLASQGRGKQYIALHPDADATYESTIEINAAQLEPTVSKPHTVDNTALVKELERGSHCSVFIGTCTNGRLDDLGIAAGILQAADD
;
A
#
# COMPACT_ATOMS: atom_id res chain seq x y z
N MET A 1 -9.60 14.21 -5.53
CA MET A 1 -10.01 15.63 -5.68
C MET A 1 -10.92 15.72 -6.89
N GLY A 2 -11.95 16.56 -6.84
CA GLY A 2 -12.82 16.80 -7.99
C GLY A 2 -12.17 17.76 -9.00
N SER A 3 -12.77 17.90 -10.19
CA SER A 3 -12.29 18.82 -11.23
C SER A 3 -12.25 20.28 -10.76
N THR A 4 -13.23 20.71 -9.96
CA THR A 4 -13.28 22.07 -9.38
C THR A 4 -12.11 22.32 -8.44
N ASP A 5 -11.77 21.37 -7.56
CA ASP A 5 -10.64 21.51 -6.65
C ASP A 5 -9.32 21.67 -7.42
N VAL A 6 -9.16 20.88 -8.49
CA VAL A 6 -7.98 20.94 -9.37
C VAL A 6 -7.91 22.29 -10.09
N ALA A 7 -9.03 22.81 -10.59
CA ALA A 7 -9.08 24.13 -11.21
C ALA A 7 -8.67 25.25 -10.24
N ILE A 8 -9.16 25.19 -8.99
CA ILE A 8 -8.79 26.14 -7.93
C ILE A 8 -7.29 26.03 -7.60
N ALA A 9 -6.77 24.81 -7.46
CA ALA A 9 -5.34 24.57 -7.19
C ALA A 9 -4.45 25.12 -8.31
N LEU A 10 -4.85 24.96 -9.58
CA LEU A 10 -4.15 25.52 -10.73
C LEU A 10 -4.23 27.05 -10.76
N ALA A 11 -5.40 27.63 -10.48
CA ALA A 11 -5.62 29.08 -10.54
C ALA A 11 -4.93 29.83 -9.39
N LEU A 12 -4.91 29.25 -8.19
CA LEU A 12 -4.47 29.93 -6.96
C LEU A 12 -3.16 29.37 -6.38
N GLY A 13 -2.67 28.24 -6.88
CA GLY A 13 -1.54 27.52 -6.30
C GLY A 13 -1.81 26.94 -4.91
N LYS A 14 -3.08 26.88 -4.49
CA LYS A 14 -3.52 26.46 -3.16
C LYS A 14 -4.87 25.75 -3.23
N THR A 15 -5.12 24.83 -2.30
CA THR A 15 -6.40 24.14 -2.13
C THR A 15 -6.73 24.00 -0.65
N TRP A 16 -8.02 23.79 -0.35
CA TRP A 16 -8.48 23.48 1.00
C TRP A 16 -8.56 21.97 1.20
N LEU A 17 -8.05 21.50 2.33
CA LEU A 17 -8.23 20.15 2.82
C LEU A 17 -8.54 20.24 4.32
N ARG A 18 -9.57 19.53 4.77
CA ARG A 18 -9.75 19.28 6.20
C ARG A 18 -8.63 18.33 6.65
N VAL A 19 -7.94 18.69 7.73
CA VAL A 19 -6.90 17.84 8.33
C VAL A 19 -7.56 16.53 8.81
N PRO A 20 -7.12 15.36 8.33
CA PRO A 20 -7.67 14.08 8.76
C PRO A 20 -7.08 13.67 10.11
N GLU A 21 -7.84 12.90 10.87
CA GLU A 21 -7.27 12.06 11.94
C GLU A 21 -6.42 10.95 11.33
N THR A 22 -5.48 10.40 12.09
CA THR A 22 -4.53 9.40 11.57
C THR A 22 -4.65 8.09 12.33
N ILE A 23 -4.78 7.00 11.59
CA ILE A 23 -4.62 5.63 12.07
C ILE A 23 -3.17 5.22 11.81
N LYS A 24 -2.45 4.84 12.87
CA LYS A 24 -1.10 4.30 12.75
C LYS A 24 -1.16 2.82 12.43
N VAL A 25 -0.49 2.38 11.37
CA VAL A 25 -0.32 0.97 11.03
C VAL A 25 1.13 0.60 11.27
N VAL A 26 1.38 -0.19 12.32
CA VAL A 26 2.72 -0.66 12.70
C VAL A 26 2.90 -2.07 12.16
N VAL A 27 3.83 -2.24 11.23
CA VAL A 27 4.09 -3.53 10.57
C VAL A 27 5.51 -3.99 10.89
N ASN A 28 5.61 -5.09 11.62
CA ASN A 28 6.88 -5.66 12.08
C ASN A 28 7.10 -7.08 11.56
N GLY A 29 8.35 -7.55 11.59
CA GLY A 29 8.74 -8.86 11.07
C GLY A 29 9.12 -8.82 9.59
N ARG A 30 9.05 -9.97 8.93
CA ARG A 30 9.42 -10.13 7.51
C ARG A 30 8.36 -10.92 6.77
N PHE A 31 8.08 -10.52 5.53
CA PHE A 31 7.18 -11.30 4.68
C PHE A 31 7.72 -12.71 4.47
N ALA A 32 6.83 -13.69 4.59
CA ALA A 32 7.13 -15.06 4.21
C ALA A 32 7.29 -15.17 2.68
N LYS A 33 7.92 -16.26 2.22
CA LYS A 33 8.05 -16.53 0.77
C LYS A 33 6.66 -16.58 0.13
N GLY A 34 6.49 -15.85 -0.97
CA GLY A 34 5.21 -15.78 -1.69
C GLY A 34 4.21 -14.79 -1.10
N VAL A 35 4.59 -14.04 -0.07
CA VAL A 35 3.81 -12.94 0.52
C VAL A 35 4.47 -11.63 0.16
N TYR A 36 3.68 -10.67 -0.28
CA TYR A 36 4.15 -9.38 -0.79
C TYR A 36 3.34 -8.23 -0.18
N ALA A 37 3.74 -7.00 -0.50
CA ALA A 37 3.06 -5.78 -0.05
C ALA A 37 1.56 -5.75 -0.40
N LYS A 38 1.14 -6.42 -1.48
CA LYS A 38 -0.27 -6.57 -1.86
C LYS A 38 -1.06 -7.36 -0.80
N ASP A 39 -0.50 -8.43 -0.26
CA ASP A 39 -1.16 -9.26 0.75
C ASP A 39 -1.33 -8.48 2.06
N LEU A 40 -0.32 -7.68 2.45
CA LEU A 40 -0.41 -6.81 3.62
C LEU A 40 -1.58 -5.81 3.53
N ILE A 41 -1.71 -5.10 2.41
CA ILE A 41 -2.76 -4.09 2.29
C ILE A 41 -4.15 -4.74 2.14
N LEU A 42 -4.24 -5.91 1.48
CA LEU A 42 -5.48 -6.67 1.46
C LEU A 42 -5.87 -7.18 2.86
N TYR A 43 -4.92 -7.72 3.62
CA TYR A 43 -5.16 -8.12 5.01
C TYR A 43 -5.68 -6.95 5.85
N LEU A 44 -5.02 -5.78 5.75
CA LEU A 44 -5.47 -4.58 6.46
C LEU A 44 -6.89 -4.18 6.05
N ILE A 45 -7.18 -4.09 4.76
CA ILE A 45 -8.52 -3.73 4.25
C ILE A 45 -9.57 -4.78 4.69
N GLY A 46 -9.25 -6.07 4.67
CA GLY A 46 -10.12 -7.12 5.18
C GLY A 46 -10.41 -7.00 6.67
N GLN A 47 -9.45 -6.50 7.46
CA GLN A 47 -9.60 -6.28 8.89
C GLN A 47 -10.46 -5.04 9.20
N ILE A 48 -10.26 -3.92 8.49
CA ILE A 48 -10.92 -2.65 8.81
C ILE A 48 -12.19 -2.38 7.98
N GLY A 49 -12.38 -3.11 6.89
CA GLY A 49 -13.48 -2.93 5.94
C GLY A 49 -13.24 -1.79 4.94
N ALA A 50 -14.05 -1.75 3.88
CA ALA A 50 -13.93 -0.76 2.81
C ALA A 50 -14.16 0.69 3.26
N ASP A 51 -14.84 0.90 4.39
CA ASP A 51 -15.09 2.23 4.98
C ASP A 51 -14.27 2.47 6.27
N GLY A 52 -13.39 1.54 6.66
CA GLY A 52 -12.73 1.52 7.97
C GLY A 52 -11.83 2.72 8.26
N ALA A 53 -11.32 3.37 7.22
CA ALA A 53 -10.46 4.55 7.30
C ALA A 53 -11.12 5.81 6.70
N THR A 54 -12.45 5.86 6.60
CA THR A 54 -13.17 7.00 6.02
C THR A 54 -12.74 8.34 6.62
N TYR A 55 -12.27 9.25 5.76
CA TYR A 55 -11.71 10.57 6.08
C TYR A 55 -10.45 10.58 6.98
N LYS A 56 -9.80 9.44 7.18
CA LYS A 56 -8.58 9.30 7.99
C LYS A 56 -7.35 9.12 7.09
N ALA A 57 -6.17 9.44 7.60
CA ALA A 57 -4.91 9.04 7.01
C ALA A 57 -4.50 7.67 7.56
N LEU A 58 -3.96 6.80 6.71
CA LEU A 58 -3.26 5.59 7.14
C LEU A 58 -1.76 5.89 7.13
N GLU A 59 -1.12 5.93 8.29
CA GLU A 59 0.33 6.14 8.39
C GLU A 59 1.04 4.83 8.70
N PHE A 60 1.87 4.37 7.76
CA PHE A 60 2.57 3.09 7.85
C PHE A 60 3.96 3.27 8.46
N SER A 61 4.27 2.44 9.46
CA SER A 61 5.54 2.43 10.19
C SER A 61 5.94 1.01 10.59
N GLY A 62 7.12 0.85 11.21
CA GLY A 62 7.61 -0.44 11.70
C GLY A 62 8.74 -1.03 10.86
N GLU A 63 9.30 -2.15 11.33
CA GLU A 63 10.47 -2.79 10.75
C GLU A 63 10.25 -3.18 9.28
N THR A 64 9.10 -3.79 8.98
CA THR A 64 8.78 -4.26 7.62
C THR A 64 8.74 -3.09 6.64
N VAL A 65 8.16 -1.96 7.06
CA VAL A 65 8.05 -0.75 6.24
C VAL A 65 9.41 -0.16 5.91
N ALA A 66 10.36 -0.17 6.86
CA ALA A 66 11.72 0.29 6.64
C ALA A 66 12.48 -0.56 5.62
N MET A 67 12.13 -1.85 5.49
CA MET A 67 12.74 -2.78 4.53
C MET A 67 12.07 -2.78 3.15
N MET A 68 10.85 -2.24 3.02
CA MET A 68 10.13 -2.20 1.74
C MET A 68 10.83 -1.31 0.72
N THR A 69 10.84 -1.79 -0.52
CA THR A 69 11.14 -1.00 -1.71
C THR A 69 10.10 0.10 -1.93
N MET A 70 10.44 1.11 -2.73
CA MET A 70 9.47 2.14 -3.10
C MET A 70 8.29 1.57 -3.88
N SER A 71 8.52 0.56 -4.74
CA SER A 71 7.47 -0.14 -5.49
C SER A 71 6.41 -0.75 -4.56
N GLU A 72 6.84 -1.40 -3.47
CA GLU A 72 5.95 -1.99 -2.46
C GLU A 72 5.16 -0.92 -1.70
N ARG A 73 5.81 0.17 -1.29
CA ARG A 73 5.14 1.30 -0.61
C ARG A 73 4.08 1.93 -1.50
N LEU A 74 4.37 2.10 -2.79
CA LEU A 74 3.41 2.64 -3.77
C LEU A 74 2.21 1.70 -3.97
N THR A 75 2.42 0.38 -3.92
CA THR A 75 1.32 -0.62 -3.96
C THR A 75 0.37 -0.42 -2.79
N ILE A 76 0.91 -0.31 -1.58
CA ILE A 76 0.11 -0.12 -0.35
C ILE A 76 -0.59 1.25 -0.36
N ALA A 77 0.15 2.32 -0.65
CA ALA A 77 -0.40 3.68 -0.68
C ALA A 77 -1.52 3.84 -1.72
N ASN A 78 -1.40 3.17 -2.87
CA ASN A 78 -2.43 3.19 -3.91
C ASN A 78 -3.75 2.58 -3.42
N MET A 79 -3.69 1.51 -2.63
CA MET A 79 -4.88 0.81 -2.14
C MET A 79 -5.46 1.40 -0.84
N ALA A 80 -4.82 2.38 -0.22
CA ALA A 80 -5.37 3.02 0.98
C ALA A 80 -6.79 3.59 0.76
N VAL A 81 -7.08 4.07 -0.46
CA VAL A 81 -8.41 4.58 -0.83
C VAL A 81 -9.50 3.50 -0.79
N GLU A 82 -9.14 2.23 -0.97
CA GLU A 82 -10.08 1.11 -0.92
C GLU A 82 -10.57 0.79 0.49
N ALA A 83 -9.92 1.36 1.52
CA ALA A 83 -10.42 1.40 2.90
C ALA A 83 -11.11 2.73 3.25
N GLY A 84 -11.39 3.58 2.26
CA GLY A 84 -11.97 4.91 2.45
C GLY A 84 -10.96 5.95 2.96
N ALA A 85 -9.68 5.60 3.05
CA ALA A 85 -8.65 6.51 3.55
C ALA A 85 -8.48 7.72 2.63
N LYS A 86 -8.23 8.88 3.26
CA LYS A 86 -7.89 10.11 2.55
C LYS A 86 -6.53 10.00 1.85
N VAL A 87 -5.59 9.30 2.47
CA VAL A 87 -4.21 9.10 2.00
C VAL A 87 -3.54 7.93 2.75
N GLY A 88 -2.66 7.21 2.07
CA GLY A 88 -1.69 6.30 2.70
C GLY A 88 -0.30 6.94 2.74
N LEU A 89 0.26 7.10 3.93
CA LEU A 89 1.52 7.81 4.19
C LEU A 89 2.62 6.84 4.61
N PHE A 90 3.82 7.10 4.10
CA PHE A 90 5.05 6.41 4.46
C PHE A 90 6.10 7.45 4.85
N PRO A 91 7.04 7.11 5.75
CA PRO A 91 8.14 8.01 6.08
C PRO A 91 9.01 8.31 4.86
N SER A 92 9.48 9.55 4.77
CA SER A 92 10.45 9.96 3.75
C SER A 92 11.86 9.66 4.25
N ASP A 93 12.25 8.38 4.15
CA ASP A 93 13.52 7.84 4.63
C ASP A 93 14.56 7.66 3.48
N SER A 94 15.60 6.88 3.76
CA SER A 94 16.67 6.58 2.80
C SER A 94 16.20 5.84 1.55
N VAL A 95 15.12 5.04 1.63
CA VAL A 95 14.52 4.38 0.46
C VAL A 95 13.89 5.43 -0.44
N THR A 96 13.12 6.35 0.13
CA THR A 96 12.53 7.49 -0.60
C THR A 96 13.61 8.38 -1.21
N GLN A 97 14.69 8.66 -0.47
CA GLN A 97 15.83 9.43 -0.97
C GLN A 97 16.50 8.74 -2.17
N SER A 98 16.77 7.44 -2.05
CA SER A 98 17.42 6.65 -3.11
C SER A 98 16.55 6.57 -4.35
N TYR A 99 15.24 6.38 -4.18
CA TYR A 99 14.29 6.39 -5.28
C TYR A 99 14.26 7.76 -5.98
N LEU A 100 14.16 8.86 -5.24
CA LEU A 100 14.19 10.19 -5.85
C LEU A 100 15.50 10.44 -6.58
N ALA A 101 16.63 10.02 -6.03
CA ALA A 101 17.94 10.12 -6.70
C ALA A 101 17.96 9.33 -8.02
N SER A 102 17.44 8.10 -8.05
CA SER A 102 17.37 7.28 -9.27
C SER A 102 16.46 7.88 -10.34
N GLN A 103 15.49 8.70 -9.94
CA GLN A 103 14.62 9.47 -10.84
C GLN A 103 15.20 10.83 -11.25
N GLY A 104 16.47 11.13 -10.92
CA GLY A 104 17.10 12.43 -11.20
C GLY A 104 16.58 13.58 -10.33
N ARG A 105 15.86 13.26 -9.25
CA ARG A 105 15.16 14.20 -8.35
C ARG A 105 15.73 14.23 -6.94
N GLY A 106 16.95 13.72 -6.72
CA GLY A 106 17.56 13.63 -5.39
C GLY A 106 17.63 14.96 -4.62
N LYS A 107 17.75 16.10 -5.33
CA LYS A 107 17.73 17.45 -4.72
C LYS A 107 16.36 17.87 -4.15
N GLN A 108 15.29 17.16 -4.50
CA GLN A 108 13.93 17.41 -4.02
C GLN A 108 13.57 16.55 -2.80
N TYR A 109 14.51 15.73 -2.31
CA TYR A 109 14.28 14.95 -1.11
C TYR A 109 14.13 15.86 0.11
N ILE A 110 13.09 15.57 0.90
CA ILE A 110 12.83 16.20 2.18
C ILE A 110 12.57 15.06 3.17
N ALA A 111 13.34 15.00 4.25
CA ALA A 111 13.10 14.06 5.33
C ALA A 111 11.82 14.44 6.07
N LEU A 112 10.89 13.51 6.18
CA LEU A 112 9.60 13.69 6.82
C LEU A 112 9.30 12.43 7.63
N HIS A 113 9.14 12.63 8.93
CA HIS A 113 8.87 11.59 9.91
C HIS A 113 7.82 12.13 10.89
N PRO A 114 6.99 11.25 11.48
CA PRO A 114 6.13 11.66 12.58
C PRO A 114 6.96 12.13 13.77
N ASP A 115 6.44 13.11 14.49
CA ASP A 115 7.00 13.54 15.76
C ASP A 115 6.89 12.42 16.82
N ALA A 116 7.79 12.41 17.80
CA ALA A 116 7.83 11.37 18.82
C ALA A 116 6.58 11.34 19.71
N ASP A 117 5.90 12.48 19.85
CA ASP A 117 4.68 12.70 20.63
C ASP A 117 3.42 12.83 19.76
N ALA A 118 3.50 12.45 18.48
CA ALA A 118 2.35 12.47 17.58
C ALA A 118 1.18 11.63 18.14
N THR A 119 0.00 12.23 18.20
CA THR A 119 -1.22 11.56 18.65
C THR A 119 -1.93 10.90 17.48
N TYR A 120 -2.35 9.65 17.66
CA TYR A 120 -3.09 8.89 16.67
C TYR A 120 -4.47 8.57 17.21
N GLU A 121 -5.48 8.53 16.34
CA GLU A 121 -6.83 8.13 16.71
C GLU A 121 -6.87 6.67 17.13
N SER A 122 -6.14 5.82 16.40
CA SER A 122 -5.95 4.41 16.74
C SER A 122 -4.63 3.88 16.19
N THR A 123 -4.21 2.73 16.70
CA THR A 123 -3.03 2.00 16.23
C THR A 123 -3.41 0.56 15.91
N ILE A 124 -2.97 0.08 14.75
CA ILE A 124 -3.14 -1.29 14.27
C ILE A 124 -1.76 -1.91 14.17
N GLU A 125 -1.55 -3.03 14.84
CA GLU A 125 -0.29 -3.78 14.78
C GLU A 125 -0.45 -5.02 13.90
N ILE A 126 0.48 -5.20 12.97
CA ILE A 126 0.49 -6.33 12.02
C ILE A 126 1.85 -7.01 12.08
N ASN A 127 1.84 -8.33 12.27
CA ASN A 127 3.02 -9.16 12.14
C ASN A 127 3.14 -9.69 10.70
N ALA A 128 4.06 -9.13 9.93
CA ALA A 128 4.30 -9.50 8.54
C ALA A 128 4.68 -10.99 8.35
N ALA A 129 5.24 -11.63 9.37
CA ALA A 129 5.60 -13.05 9.33
C ALA A 129 4.40 -13.99 9.45
N GLN A 130 3.25 -13.49 9.90
CA GLN A 130 2.00 -14.25 10.01
C GLN A 130 1.07 -14.02 8.83
N LEU A 131 1.43 -13.13 7.90
CA LEU A 131 0.66 -12.91 6.69
C LEU A 131 0.79 -14.11 5.75
N GLU A 132 -0.30 -14.40 5.06
CA GLU A 132 -0.40 -15.44 4.06
C GLU A 132 -0.89 -14.84 2.74
N PRO A 133 -0.66 -15.51 1.59
CA PRO A 133 -1.17 -15.05 0.31
C PRO A 133 -2.68 -14.83 0.37
N THR A 134 -3.10 -13.59 0.11
CA THR A 134 -4.46 -13.11 0.34
C THR A 134 -5.04 -12.61 -0.98
N VAL A 135 -6.30 -12.96 -1.22
CA VAL A 135 -7.08 -12.49 -2.36
C VAL A 135 -8.25 -11.65 -1.89
N SER A 136 -8.64 -10.69 -2.71
CA SER A 136 -9.94 -10.03 -2.59
C SER A 136 -10.93 -10.71 -3.53
N LYS A 137 -12.04 -11.20 -3.00
CA LYS A 137 -13.08 -11.91 -3.75
C LYS A 137 -14.12 -10.92 -4.27
N PRO A 138 -14.83 -11.26 -5.36
CA PRO A 138 -16.00 -10.49 -5.77
C PRO A 138 -17.03 -10.34 -4.64
N HIS A 139 -17.75 -9.22 -4.51
CA HIS A 139 -17.75 -8.01 -5.36
C HIS A 139 -17.20 -6.76 -4.64
N THR A 140 -16.58 -6.91 -3.45
CA THR A 140 -16.04 -5.79 -2.66
C THR A 140 -14.60 -6.06 -2.27
N VAL A 141 -13.79 -5.00 -2.16
CA VAL A 141 -12.33 -5.15 -1.96
C VAL A 141 -12.00 -5.77 -0.59
N ASP A 142 -12.81 -5.49 0.41
CA ASP A 142 -12.70 -6.01 1.78
C ASP A 142 -13.18 -7.46 1.96
N ASN A 143 -13.79 -8.08 0.94
CA ASN A 143 -14.15 -9.49 0.95
C ASN A 143 -12.91 -10.38 0.73
N THR A 144 -12.00 -10.35 1.68
CA THR A 144 -10.72 -11.07 1.58
C THR A 144 -10.83 -12.54 1.96
N ALA A 145 -9.95 -13.36 1.41
CA ALA A 145 -9.78 -14.77 1.76
C ALA A 145 -8.34 -15.20 1.54
N LEU A 146 -7.91 -16.27 2.20
CA LEU A 146 -6.59 -16.83 1.94
C LEU A 146 -6.62 -17.65 0.65
N VAL A 147 -5.54 -17.61 -0.12
CA VAL A 147 -5.43 -18.39 -1.38
C VAL A 147 -5.68 -19.88 -1.15
N LYS A 148 -5.22 -20.42 -0.01
CA LYS A 148 -5.39 -21.84 0.36
C LYS A 148 -6.85 -22.26 0.60
N GLU A 149 -7.74 -21.30 0.83
CA GLU A 149 -9.16 -21.54 1.09
C GLU A 149 -9.98 -21.52 -0.21
N LEU A 150 -9.37 -21.11 -1.33
CA LEU A 150 -10.06 -21.01 -2.60
C LEU A 150 -10.07 -22.33 -3.36
N GLU A 151 -11.22 -22.66 -3.93
CA GLU A 151 -11.34 -23.74 -4.90
C GLU A 151 -10.82 -23.30 -6.27
N ARG A 152 -10.25 -24.26 -7.01
CA ARG A 152 -9.71 -24.00 -8.36
C ARG A 152 -10.87 -23.84 -9.35
N GLY A 153 -11.01 -22.65 -9.92
CA GLY A 153 -11.98 -22.38 -10.98
C GLY A 153 -11.65 -23.09 -12.31
N SER A 154 -12.68 -23.40 -13.10
CA SER A 154 -12.57 -24.07 -14.42
C SER A 154 -12.13 -23.14 -15.56
N HIS A 155 -12.31 -21.83 -15.40
CA HIS A 155 -11.90 -20.81 -16.38
C HIS A 155 -11.22 -19.66 -15.64
N CYS A 156 -9.94 -19.40 -15.97
CA CYS A 156 -9.16 -18.34 -15.36
C CYS A 156 -8.52 -17.50 -16.45
N SER A 157 -8.84 -16.21 -16.46
CA SER A 157 -8.04 -15.20 -17.15
C SER A 157 -7.21 -14.49 -16.08
N VAL A 158 -5.93 -14.31 -16.34
CA VAL A 158 -5.00 -13.65 -15.41
C VAL A 158 -4.54 -12.35 -16.03
N PHE A 159 -4.69 -11.27 -15.29
CA PHE A 159 -4.18 -9.95 -15.66
C PHE A 159 -3.11 -9.52 -14.66
N ILE A 160 -1.90 -9.29 -15.15
CA ILE A 160 -0.74 -8.86 -14.36
C ILE A 160 -0.30 -7.49 -14.89
N GLY A 161 -0.21 -6.50 -14.02
CA GLY A 161 0.18 -5.14 -14.39
C GLY A 161 -1.00 -4.17 -14.36
N THR A 162 -1.08 -3.38 -13.29
CA THR A 162 -2.02 -2.28 -13.09
C THR A 162 -1.31 -1.06 -12.51
N CYS A 163 -2.05 -0.01 -12.16
CA CYS A 163 -1.50 1.12 -11.41
C CYS A 163 -1.03 0.73 -9.99
N THR A 164 -1.59 -0.36 -9.43
CA THR A 164 -1.26 -0.86 -8.09
C THR A 164 0.07 -1.62 -8.12
N ASN A 165 0.21 -2.58 -9.03
CA ASN A 165 1.35 -3.49 -9.17
C ASN A 165 1.57 -3.80 -10.66
N GLY A 166 2.77 -3.54 -11.15
CA GLY A 166 3.12 -3.52 -12.57
C GLY A 166 4.47 -2.86 -12.86
N ARG A 167 5.28 -2.65 -11.82
CA ARG A 167 6.67 -2.19 -11.95
C ARG A 167 7.55 -3.39 -12.30
N LEU A 168 8.81 -3.11 -12.63
CA LEU A 168 9.77 -4.16 -12.99
C LEU A 168 9.91 -5.25 -11.93
N ASP A 169 9.85 -4.89 -10.64
CA ASP A 169 9.93 -5.85 -9.55
C ASP A 169 8.72 -6.80 -9.55
N ASP A 170 7.51 -6.28 -9.78
CA ASP A 170 6.28 -7.07 -9.88
C ASP A 170 6.33 -8.05 -11.07
N LEU A 171 6.78 -7.57 -12.24
CA LEU A 171 6.92 -8.38 -13.44
C LEU A 171 8.02 -9.43 -13.31
N GLY A 172 9.11 -9.11 -12.61
CA GLY A 172 10.19 -10.04 -12.30
C GLY A 172 9.72 -11.19 -11.42
N ILE A 173 8.90 -10.91 -10.39
CA ILE A 173 8.28 -11.93 -9.55
C ILE A 173 7.37 -12.83 -10.40
N ALA A 174 6.49 -12.24 -11.21
CA ALA A 174 5.59 -13.01 -12.07
C ALA A 174 6.35 -13.90 -13.06
N ALA A 175 7.37 -13.36 -13.73
CA ALA A 175 8.21 -14.11 -14.66
C ALA A 175 8.93 -15.29 -13.97
N GLY A 176 9.47 -15.07 -12.78
CA GLY A 176 10.12 -16.13 -12.00
C GLY A 176 9.16 -17.26 -11.59
N ILE A 177 7.91 -16.93 -11.27
CA ILE A 177 6.87 -17.93 -10.97
C ILE A 177 6.49 -18.73 -12.22
N LEU A 178 6.32 -18.06 -13.37
CA LEU A 178 5.97 -18.72 -14.63
C LEU A 178 7.09 -19.64 -15.11
N GLN A 179 8.35 -19.18 -15.05
CA GLN A 179 9.49 -19.99 -15.47
C GLN A 179 9.64 -21.25 -14.60
N ALA A 180 9.46 -21.13 -13.29
CA ALA A 180 9.51 -22.28 -12.38
C ALA A 180 8.36 -23.28 -12.56
N ALA A 181 7.32 -22.94 -13.32
CA ALA A 181 6.21 -23.83 -13.64
C ALA A 181 6.40 -24.59 -14.96
N ASP A 182 7.34 -24.14 -15.81
CA ASP A 182 7.68 -24.79 -17.09
C ASP A 182 8.78 -25.87 -16.92
N ASP A 183 9.51 -25.87 -15.80
CA ASP A 183 10.52 -26.87 -15.39
C ASP A 183 9.91 -28.01 -14.55
#